data_AF-A0A1H9YAA2-F1
#
_entry.id   AF-A0A1H9YAA2-F1
#
_cell.length_a   1.000
_cell.length_b   1.000
_cell.length_c   1.000
_cell.angle_alpha   90.00
_cell.angle_beta   90.00
_cell.angle_gamma   90.00
#
_symmetry.space_group_name_H-M   'P 1'
#
loop_
_entity.id
_entity.type
_entity.pdbx_description
1 polymer ?
#
loop_
_entity_poly.entity_id
_entity_poly.type
_entity_poly.pdbx_seq_one_letter_code
_entity_poly.pdbx_strand_id
1 'polypeptide(L)'
;MNKNSVVLQTVVKIIIPFIQVYGIFIILNGHLSPGGGFAGGTILGSSLILYSLAYGVKKGIERFPRNNAKILESTGGLIFILIGLLGIVKGGNFLSNNLFSSLGSFGKLFSGGIIPVVTLAIGIKVASTIVTLFYHLLEEKKI
;
A
#
# COMPACT_ATOMS: atom_id res chain seq x y z
N MET A 1 7.85 -10.98 30.44
CA MET A 1 6.68 -10.48 29.68
C MET A 1 5.81 -9.67 30.62
N ASN A 2 5.57 -8.40 30.32
CA ASN A 2 4.69 -7.56 31.14
C ASN A 2 3.23 -7.96 30.83
N LYS A 3 2.40 -8.28 31.83
CA LYS A 3 1.01 -8.78 31.60
C LYS A 3 0.20 -7.87 30.66
N ASN A 4 0.45 -6.56 30.70
CA ASN A 4 -0.19 -5.56 29.84
C ASN A 4 0.11 -5.73 28.34
N SER A 5 1.24 -6.34 27.96
CA SER A 5 1.58 -6.54 26.54
C SER A 5 0.86 -7.74 25.92
N VAL A 6 0.39 -8.70 26.73
CA VAL A 6 -0.21 -9.94 26.23
C VAL A 6 -1.58 -9.66 25.61
N VAL A 7 -2.41 -8.85 26.28
CA VAL A 7 -3.70 -8.42 25.76
C VAL A 7 -3.52 -7.62 24.48
N LEU A 8 -2.62 -6.61 24.49
CA LEU A 8 -2.33 -5.79 23.31
C LEU A 8 -1.88 -6.65 22.10
N GLN A 9 -0.91 -7.54 22.30
CA GLN A 9 -0.41 -8.41 21.23
C GLN A 9 -1.50 -9.35 20.70
N THR A 10 -2.34 -9.90 21.59
CA THR A 10 -3.44 -10.79 21.19
C THR A 10 -4.46 -10.06 20.34
N VAL A 11 -4.90 -8.87 20.77
CA VAL A 11 -5.83 -8.04 20.01
C VAL A 11 -5.21 -7.66 18.66
N VAL A 12 -4.01 -7.11 18.64
CA VAL A 12 -3.32 -6.67 17.40
C VAL A 12 -3.16 -7.83 16.40
N LYS A 13 -2.83 -9.04 16.88
CA LYS A 13 -2.73 -10.24 16.03
C LYS A 13 -4.04 -10.54 15.31
N ILE A 14 -5.17 -10.34 15.98
CA ILE A 14 -6.50 -10.58 15.42
C ILE A 14 -6.89 -9.45 14.47
N ILE A 15 -6.63 -8.18 14.80
CA ILE A 15 -7.16 -7.05 14.00
C ILE A 15 -6.36 -6.80 12.72
N ILE A 16 -5.04 -7.05 12.70
CA ILE A 16 -4.17 -6.74 11.56
C ILE A 16 -4.71 -7.31 10.24
N PRO A 17 -5.09 -8.60 10.14
CA PRO A 17 -5.67 -9.15 8.92
C PRO A 17 -6.90 -8.37 8.43
N PHE A 18 -7.80 -7.94 9.33
CA PHE A 18 -8.97 -7.15 8.97
C PHE A 18 -8.60 -5.76 8.46
N ILE A 19 -7.63 -5.09 9.10
CA ILE A 19 -7.10 -3.81 8.61
C ILE A 19 -6.51 -3.99 7.20
N GLN A 20 -5.78 -5.08 6.97
CA GLN A 20 -5.15 -5.34 5.68
C GLN A 20 -6.15 -5.62 4.57
N VAL A 21 -7.16 -6.46 4.84
CA VAL A 21 -8.26 -6.71 3.90
C VAL A 21 -9.01 -5.41 3.58
N TYR A 22 -9.29 -4.59 4.59
CA TYR A 22 -9.93 -3.29 4.39
C TYR A 22 -9.07 -2.33 3.57
N GLY A 23 -7.76 -2.24 3.84
CA GLY A 23 -6.83 -1.44 3.04
C GLY A 23 -6.79 -1.87 1.58
N ILE A 24 -6.74 -3.18 1.31
CA ILE A 24 -6.81 -3.74 -0.05
C ILE A 24 -8.15 -3.38 -0.72
N PHE A 25 -9.27 -3.51 0.00
CA PHE A 25 -10.58 -3.13 -0.50
C PHE A 25 -10.63 -1.65 -0.93
N ILE A 26 -10.08 -0.75 -0.12
CA ILE A 26 -10.02 0.69 -0.43
C ILE A 26 -9.12 0.98 -1.64
N ILE A 27 -8.02 0.26 -1.81
CA ILE A 27 -7.13 0.39 -2.99
C ILE A 27 -7.89 0.00 -4.26
N LEU A 28 -8.58 -1.14 -4.23
CA LEU A 28 -9.24 -1.73 -5.40
C LEU A 28 -10.51 -0.97 -5.82
N ASN A 29 -11.24 -0.40 -4.85
CA ASN A 29 -12.51 0.32 -5.11
C ASN A 29 -12.32 1.84 -5.24
N GLY A 30 -11.10 2.32 -5.47
CA GLY A 30 -10.79 3.75 -5.54
C GLY A 30 -11.52 4.51 -6.66
N HIS A 31 -11.99 3.83 -7.70
CA HIS A 31 -12.79 4.43 -8.78
C HIS A 31 -14.30 4.34 -8.57
N LEU A 32 -14.77 3.58 -7.58
CA LEU A 32 -16.20 3.38 -7.28
C LEU A 32 -16.63 4.08 -5.97
N SER A 33 -15.69 4.30 -5.06
CA SER A 33 -15.93 4.86 -3.73
C SER A 33 -14.84 5.86 -3.35
N PRO A 34 -15.10 6.78 -2.40
CA PRO A 34 -14.06 7.62 -1.83
C PRO A 34 -12.91 6.78 -1.25
N GLY A 35 -11.67 7.06 -1.66
CA GLY A 35 -10.51 6.28 -1.23
C GLY A 35 -9.42 6.18 -2.29
N GLY A 36 -8.98 4.96 -2.58
CA GLY A 36 -7.96 4.66 -3.60
C GLY A 36 -6.58 4.32 -3.04
N GLY A 37 -5.58 4.38 -3.92
CA GLY A 37 -4.22 3.90 -3.64
C GLY A 37 -3.58 4.54 -2.42
N PHE A 38 -3.70 5.86 -2.27
CA PHE A 38 -3.06 6.57 -1.15
C PHE A 38 -3.68 6.21 0.20
N ALA A 39 -5.01 6.32 0.33
CA ALA A 39 -5.71 6.04 1.59
C ALA A 39 -5.55 4.57 2.00
N GLY A 40 -5.78 3.65 1.07
CA GLY A 40 -5.63 2.22 1.34
C GLY A 40 -4.18 1.79 1.58
N GLY A 41 -3.23 2.38 0.85
CA GLY A 41 -1.80 2.19 1.10
C GLY A 41 -1.38 2.68 2.49
N THR A 42 -1.90 3.81 2.94
CA THR A 42 -1.66 4.32 4.31
C THR A 42 -2.21 3.35 5.35
N ILE A 43 -3.44 2.85 5.17
CA ILE A 43 -4.03 1.83 6.06
C ILE A 43 -3.15 0.58 6.15
N LEU A 44 -2.63 0.09 5.01
CA LEU A 44 -1.71 -1.05 4.99
C LEU A 44 -0.40 -0.75 5.74
N GLY A 45 0.23 0.40 5.47
CA GLY A 45 1.44 0.84 6.16
C GLY A 45 1.23 0.98 7.67
N SER A 46 0.12 1.58 8.09
CA SER A 46 -0.27 1.71 9.50
C SER A 46 -0.46 0.35 10.18
N SER A 47 -0.96 -0.68 9.48
CA SER A 47 -1.05 -2.03 10.05
C SER A 47 0.32 -2.63 10.41
N LEU A 48 1.34 -2.34 9.60
CA LEU A 48 2.72 -2.78 9.84
C LEU A 48 3.39 -1.98 10.96
N ILE A 49 3.10 -0.69 11.06
CA ILE A 49 3.52 0.14 12.19
C ILE A 49 2.88 -0.37 13.48
N LEU A 50 1.57 -0.65 13.48
CA LEU A 50 0.85 -1.21 14.63
C LEU A 50 1.47 -2.53 15.10
N TYR A 51 1.84 -3.41 14.17
CA TYR A 51 2.58 -4.63 14.48
C TYR A 51 3.91 -4.33 15.20
N SER A 52 4.69 -3.38 14.65
CA SER A 52 5.98 -2.96 15.21
C SER A 52 5.85 -2.36 16.61
N LEU A 53 4.77 -1.62 16.88
CA LEU A 53 4.49 -1.05 18.20
C LEU A 53 4.08 -2.13 19.22
N ALA A 54 3.29 -3.12 18.81
CA ALA A 54 2.81 -4.18 19.72
C ALA A 54 3.87 -5.24 20.04
N TYR A 55 4.70 -5.59 19.06
CA TYR A 55 5.70 -6.67 19.16
C TYR A 55 7.14 -6.17 19.30
N GLY A 56 7.37 -4.86 19.18
CA GLY A 56 8.67 -4.22 19.22
C GLY A 56 9.28 -4.04 17.83
N VAL A 57 10.07 -2.96 17.69
CA VAL A 57 10.64 -2.52 16.42
C VAL A 57 11.50 -3.59 15.74
N LYS A 58 12.27 -4.38 16.51
CA LYS A 58 13.09 -5.47 15.96
C LYS A 58 12.24 -6.50 15.20
N LYS A 59 11.15 -6.97 15.82
CA LYS A 59 10.19 -7.90 15.17
C LYS A 59 9.47 -7.25 13.99
N GLY A 60 9.21 -5.95 14.06
CA GLY A 60 8.68 -5.16 12.94
C GLY A 60 9.60 -5.21 11.72
N ILE A 61 10.88 -4.91 11.92
CA ILE A 61 11.91 -4.94 10.87
C ILE A 61 12.11 -6.35 10.31
N GLU A 62 12.06 -7.39 11.15
CA GLU A 62 12.10 -8.79 10.68
C GLU A 62 10.89 -9.13 9.79
N ARG A 63 9.71 -8.61 10.12
CA ARG A 63 8.48 -8.86 9.36
C ARG A 63 8.44 -8.10 8.05
N PHE A 64 8.91 -6.86 8.02
CA PHE A 64 9.02 -6.04 6.83
C PHE A 64 10.37 -5.31 6.81
N PRO A 65 11.39 -5.92 6.18
CA PRO A 65 12.75 -5.38 6.15
C PRO A 65 12.83 -4.04 5.43
N ARG A 66 13.72 -3.16 5.90
CA ARG A 66 13.91 -1.82 5.33
C ARG A 66 14.32 -1.85 3.86
N ASN A 67 15.13 -2.83 3.47
CA ASN A 67 15.54 -2.99 2.07
C ASN A 67 14.33 -3.30 1.17
N ASN A 68 13.45 -4.19 1.62
CA ASN A 68 12.23 -4.54 0.89
C ASN A 68 11.28 -3.35 0.80
N ALA A 69 11.13 -2.57 1.87
CA ALA A 69 10.34 -1.34 1.86
C ALA A 69 10.85 -0.34 0.80
N LYS A 70 12.17 -0.08 0.77
CA LYS A 70 12.80 0.80 -0.23
C LYS A 70 12.64 0.29 -1.67
N ILE A 71 12.81 -1.02 -1.87
CA ILE A 71 12.62 -1.65 -3.18
C ILE A 71 11.17 -1.48 -3.64
N LEU A 72 10.20 -1.84 -2.80
CA LEU A 72 8.77 -1.73 -3.14
C LEU A 72 8.33 -0.28 -3.40
N GLU A 73 8.85 0.67 -2.63
CA GLU A 73 8.65 2.10 -2.86
C GLU A 73 9.14 2.54 -4.25
N SER A 74 10.36 2.13 -4.61
CA SER A 74 10.96 2.44 -5.90
C SER A 74 10.23 1.75 -7.05
N THR A 75 9.94 0.45 -6.90
CA THR A 75 9.21 -0.35 -7.89
C THR A 75 7.80 0.17 -8.13
N GLY A 76 7.07 0.58 -7.08
CA GLY A 76 5.74 1.16 -7.25
C GLY A 76 5.75 2.47 -8.05
N GLY A 77 6.76 3.31 -7.84
CA GLY A 77 6.98 4.52 -8.66
C GLY A 77 7.35 4.20 -10.11
N LEU A 78 8.24 3.22 -10.32
CA LEU A 78 8.62 2.77 -11.66
C LEU A 78 7.43 2.18 -12.43
N ILE A 79 6.60 1.34 -11.80
CA ILE A 79 5.40 0.78 -12.40
C ILE A 79 4.47 1.89 -12.88
N PHE A 80 4.26 2.94 -12.09
CA PHE A 80 3.43 4.08 -12.47
C PHE A 80 3.94 4.76 -13.75
N ILE A 81 5.25 5.01 -13.83
CA ILE A 81 5.89 5.64 -14.99
C ILE A 81 5.79 4.72 -16.22
N LEU A 82 6.11 3.43 -16.06
CA LEU A 82 6.05 2.45 -17.15
C LEU A 82 4.64 2.32 -17.72
N ILE A 83 3.62 2.27 -16.86
CA ILE A 83 2.22 2.28 -17.27
C ILE A 83 1.89 3.52 -18.11
N GLY A 84 2.35 4.70 -17.68
CA GLY A 84 2.14 5.93 -18.43
C GLY A 84 2.86 5.95 -19.78
N LEU A 85 4.09 5.46 -19.85
CA LEU A 85 4.86 5.34 -21.09
C LEU A 85 4.25 4.34 -22.07
N LEU A 86 3.67 3.23 -21.58
CA LEU A 86 2.92 2.29 -22.42
C LEU A 86 1.72 2.97 -23.10
N GLY A 87 1.14 4.01 -22.47
CA GLY A 87 0.18 4.93 -23.08
C GLY A 87 0.65 5.53 -24.40
N ILE A 88 1.86 6.08 -24.36
CA ILE A 88 2.50 6.77 -25.48
C ILE A 88 2.91 5.77 -26.57
N VAL A 89 3.53 4.65 -26.19
CA VAL A 89 3.99 3.62 -27.15
C VAL A 89 2.83 3.03 -27.97
N LYS A 90 1.63 2.96 -27.40
CA LYS A 90 0.41 2.53 -28.11
C LYS A 90 -0.26 3.64 -28.93
N GLY A 91 0.37 4.80 -29.09
CA GLY A 91 -0.16 5.93 -29.86
C GLY A 91 -1.21 6.77 -29.12
N GLY A 92 -1.36 6.59 -27.80
CA GLY A 92 -2.23 7.40 -26.95
C GLY A 92 -1.45 8.47 -26.16
N ASN A 93 -2.15 9.12 -25.24
CA ASN A 93 -1.52 10.04 -24.28
C ASN A 93 -0.89 9.28 -23.10
N PHE A 94 0.00 9.95 -22.36
CA PHE A 94 0.51 9.43 -21.08
C PHE A 94 -0.66 9.08 -20.15
N LEU A 95 -0.61 7.88 -19.55
CA LEU A 95 -1.69 7.31 -18.71
C LEU A 95 -3.06 7.22 -19.41
N SER A 96 -3.07 6.96 -20.73
CA SER A 96 -4.31 6.67 -21.45
C SER A 96 -5.09 5.53 -20.78
N ASN A 97 -6.34 5.80 -20.40
CA ASN A 97 -7.15 4.87 -19.61
C ASN A 97 -7.56 3.60 -20.41
N ASN A 98 -7.60 3.69 -21.74
CA ASN A 98 -8.09 2.65 -22.63
C ASN A 98 -7.00 1.62 -23.03
N LEU A 99 -6.01 1.38 -22.16
CA LEU A 99 -4.79 0.67 -22.54
C LEU A 99 -4.90 -0.86 -22.56
N PHE A 100 -5.74 -1.42 -21.68
CA PHE A 100 -5.81 -2.86 -21.40
C PHE A 100 -7.23 -3.44 -21.42
N SER A 101 -8.27 -2.61 -21.43
CA SER A 101 -9.65 -3.08 -21.22
C SER A 101 -10.61 -2.29 -22.09
N SER A 102 -11.49 -2.99 -22.81
CA SER A 102 -12.82 -2.43 -23.12
C SER A 102 -13.39 -1.93 -21.81
N LEU A 103 -13.81 -0.67 -21.73
CA LEU A 103 -14.50 -0.16 -20.54
C LEU A 103 -15.62 -1.15 -20.18
N GLY A 104 -15.50 -1.77 -19.01
CA GLY A 104 -16.50 -2.74 -18.55
C GLY A 104 -17.87 -2.10 -18.31
N SER A 105 -18.80 -2.84 -17.72
CA SER A 105 -20.06 -2.24 -17.26
C SER A 105 -19.80 -1.22 -16.15
N PHE A 106 -20.44 -0.05 -16.25
CA PHE A 106 -20.41 0.96 -15.19
C PHE A 106 -20.75 0.33 -13.82
N GLY A 107 -20.03 0.77 -12.78
CA GLY A 107 -20.23 0.29 -11.41
C GLY A 107 -19.52 -1.02 -11.06
N LYS A 108 -18.79 -1.65 -11.98
CA LYS A 108 -18.00 -2.86 -11.70
C LYS A 108 -16.53 -2.54 -11.46
N LEU A 109 -15.83 -3.46 -10.79
CA LEU A 109 -14.41 -3.30 -10.46
C LEU A 109 -13.54 -3.04 -11.71
N PHE A 110 -13.82 -3.73 -12.82
CA PHE A 110 -13.08 -3.58 -14.07
C PHE A 110 -13.63 -2.47 -15.01
N SER A 111 -14.52 -1.61 -14.52
CA SER A 111 -15.03 -0.48 -15.30
C SER A 111 -14.02 0.66 -15.42
N GLY A 112 -13.04 0.73 -14.51
CA GLY A 112 -12.08 1.82 -14.41
C GLY A 112 -10.90 1.73 -15.38
N GLY A 113 -10.88 0.79 -16.34
CA GLY A 113 -9.77 0.61 -17.28
C GLY A 113 -8.46 0.35 -16.54
N ILE A 114 -7.49 1.25 -16.68
CA ILE A 114 -6.16 1.14 -16.05
C ILE A 114 -6.13 1.57 -14.59
N ILE A 115 -7.17 2.26 -14.11
CA ILE A 115 -7.21 2.88 -12.78
C ILE A 115 -6.94 1.86 -11.65
N PRO A 116 -7.56 0.67 -11.60
CA PRO A 116 -7.29 -0.30 -10.52
C PRO A 116 -5.83 -0.76 -10.46
N VAL A 117 -5.15 -0.82 -11.61
CA VAL A 117 -3.72 -1.20 -11.67
C VAL A 117 -2.85 -0.06 -11.14
N VAL A 118 -3.17 1.17 -11.55
CA VAL A 118 -2.48 2.38 -11.08
C VAL A 118 -2.67 2.58 -9.58
N THR A 119 -3.89 2.44 -9.05
CA THR A 119 -4.16 2.57 -7.62
C THR A 119 -3.47 1.49 -6.81
N LEU A 120 -3.35 0.26 -7.34
CA LEU A 120 -2.58 -0.81 -6.71
C LEU A 120 -1.10 -0.48 -6.62
N ALA A 121 -0.49 0.00 -7.71
CA ALA A 121 0.92 0.41 -7.73
C ALA A 121 1.19 1.55 -6.74
N ILE A 122 0.31 2.56 -6.71
CA ILE A 122 0.39 3.67 -5.75
C ILE A 122 0.19 3.16 -4.32
N GLY A 123 -0.74 2.22 -4.08
CA GLY A 123 -0.99 1.66 -2.76
C GLY A 123 0.21 0.93 -2.18
N ILE A 124 0.89 0.11 -3.00
CA ILE A 124 2.13 -0.57 -2.61
C ILE A 124 3.23 0.44 -2.30
N LYS A 125 3.40 1.45 -3.17
CA LYS A 125 4.37 2.53 -2.97
C LYS A 125 4.12 3.23 -1.64
N VAL A 126 2.89 3.70 -1.40
CA VAL A 126 2.53 4.46 -0.19
C VAL A 126 2.67 3.61 1.07
N ALA A 127 2.21 2.37 1.07
CA ALA A 127 2.39 1.47 2.22
C ALA A 127 3.86 1.30 2.59
N SER A 128 4.73 1.17 1.57
CA SER A 128 6.17 1.04 1.74
C SER A 128 6.80 2.33 2.25
N THR A 129 6.44 3.49 1.67
CA THR A 129 6.90 4.81 2.13
C THR A 129 6.54 5.06 3.59
N ILE A 130 5.30 4.75 4.01
CA ILE A 130 4.86 4.92 5.41
C ILE A 130 5.74 4.12 6.37
N VAL A 131 6.08 2.88 6.02
CA VAL A 131 6.96 2.03 6.85
C VAL A 131 8.41 2.52 6.82
N THR A 132 8.92 2.91 5.65
CA THR A 132 10.26 3.48 5.51
C THR A 132 10.42 4.74 6.36
N LEU A 133 9.45 5.65 6.31
CA LEU A 133 9.42 6.88 7.12
C LEU A 133 9.41 6.56 8.60
N PHE A 134 8.56 5.61 9.03
CA PHE A 134 8.51 5.18 10.42
C PHE A 134 9.87 4.68 10.93
N TYR A 135 10.55 3.82 10.17
CA TYR A 135 11.89 3.35 10.54
C TYR A 135 12.93 4.47 10.57
N HIS A 136 12.83 5.44 9.65
CA HIS A 136 13.77 6.56 9.64
C HIS A 136 13.61 7.45 10.88
N LEU A 137 12.37 7.77 11.27
CA LEU A 137 12.08 8.54 12.48
C LEU A 137 12.55 7.84 13.78
N LEU A 138 12.53 6.51 13.81
CA LEU A 138 13.03 5.74 14.95
C LEU A 138 14.57 5.74 15.05
N GLU A 139 15.26 5.94 13.92
CA GLU A 139 16.72 6.02 13.89
C GLU A 139 17.22 7.40 14.30
N GLU A 140 16.56 8.47 13.88
CA GLU A 140 16.91 9.84 14.29
C GLU A 140 16.85 10.02 15.81
N LYS A 141 15.92 9.33 16.49
CA LYS A 141 15.80 9.36 17.97
C LYS A 141 16.90 8.63 18.74
N LYS A 142 17.85 7.97 18.07
CA LYS A 142 19.00 7.31 18.72
C LYS A 142 20.22 8.22 18.90
N ILE A 143 20.09 9.52 18.66
CA ILE A 143 21.09 10.56 18.96
C ILE A 143 20.72 11.24 20.27
#